data_AF-A0A0S6XCH6-F1
#
_entry.id   AF-A0A0S6XCH6-F1
#
_cell.length_a   1.000
_cell.length_b   1.000
_cell.length_c   1.000
_cell.angle_alpha   90.00
_cell.angle_beta   90.00
_cell.angle_gamma   90.00
#
_symmetry.space_group_name_H-M   'P 1'
#
loop_
_entity.id
_entity.type
_entity.pdbx_description
1 polymer ?
#
loop_
_entity_poly.entity_id
_entity_poly.type
_entity_poly.pdbx_seq_one_letter_code
_entity_poly.pdbx_strand_id
1 'polypeptide(L)'
;MCYTLSTGALLFNDKIRRQYAIRNPSAPTPTVRPNDFAFALHGLVLCIITYSQFWSRLWGFQALPGKRANRVTQTIFCGSIAWIVLVAVVVTALNQDRKDPESWSEIDIIYTASYVKLVLTCFKYIPQVMANYRAKSTKGWSIAQILLDLMGGILSISQLLIDSALQRDWSGVTGNFAKFGLGNISMTFDIVFVLQHFVLYRGAEPYAKVDDEEEEEGEADGERQQLLR
;
A
#
# COMPACT_ATOMS: atom_id res chain seq x y z
N MET A 1 6.25 -5.67 1.04
CA MET A 1 6.26 -6.81 1.99
C MET A 1 4.91 -7.53 2.04
N CYS A 2 3.83 -6.93 2.57
CA CYS A 2 2.53 -7.60 2.67
C CYS A 2 2.01 -8.16 1.34
N TYR A 3 2.20 -7.42 0.26
CA TYR A 3 1.80 -7.87 -1.07
C TYR A 3 2.58 -9.11 -1.53
N THR A 4 3.91 -9.08 -1.44
CA THR A 4 4.81 -10.19 -1.77
C THR A 4 4.52 -11.44 -0.94
N LEU A 5 4.26 -11.26 0.36
CA LEU A 5 3.88 -12.37 1.25
C LEU A 5 2.54 -12.98 0.84
N SER A 6 1.56 -12.14 0.50
CA SER A 6 0.22 -12.60 0.13
C SER A 6 0.21 -13.30 -1.23
N THR A 7 0.88 -12.74 -2.23
CA THR A 7 1.02 -13.36 -3.55
C THR A 7 1.85 -14.63 -3.49
N GLY A 8 2.95 -14.64 -2.73
CA GLY A 8 3.76 -15.85 -2.51
C GLY A 8 3.00 -16.95 -1.78
N ALA A 9 2.22 -16.60 -0.75
CA ALA A 9 1.37 -17.55 -0.02
C ALA A 9 0.30 -18.18 -0.91
N LEU A 10 -0.39 -17.38 -1.73
CA LEU A 10 -1.41 -17.87 -2.65
C LEU A 10 -0.83 -18.66 -3.84
N LEU A 11 0.44 -18.43 -4.20
CA LEU A 11 1.10 -19.09 -5.31
C LEU A 11 1.76 -20.42 -4.91
N PHE A 12 2.51 -20.44 -3.80
CA PHE A 12 3.38 -21.58 -3.43
C PHE A 12 2.83 -22.45 -2.30
N ASN A 13 1.86 -21.98 -1.50
CA ASN A 13 1.36 -22.75 -0.35
C ASN A 13 0.04 -23.46 -0.67
N ASP A 14 0.11 -24.77 -0.93
CA ASP A 14 -1.05 -25.59 -1.26
C ASP A 14 -2.13 -25.62 -0.16
N LYS A 15 -1.74 -25.44 1.11
CA LYS A 15 -2.72 -25.36 2.21
C LYS A 15 -3.59 -24.12 2.09
N ILE A 16 -2.97 -22.97 1.83
CA ILE A 16 -3.67 -21.68 1.67
C ILE A 16 -4.51 -21.69 0.40
N ARG A 17 -4.02 -22.30 -0.68
CA ARG A 17 -4.79 -22.48 -1.93
C ARG A 17 -6.04 -23.33 -1.72
N ARG A 18 -5.94 -24.40 -0.93
CA ARG A 18 -7.10 -25.24 -0.58
C ARG A 18 -8.12 -24.48 0.27
N GLN A 19 -7.66 -23.71 1.26
CA GLN A 19 -8.54 -22.87 2.08
C GLN A 19 -9.23 -21.78 1.24
N TYR A 20 -8.51 -21.20 0.28
CA TYR A 20 -9.07 -20.26 -0.67
C TYR A 20 -10.18 -20.89 -1.51
N ALA A 21 -9.96 -22.12 -2.00
CA ALA A 21 -10.94 -22.86 -2.79
C ALA A 21 -12.22 -23.18 -2.02
N ILE A 22 -12.09 -23.55 -0.73
CA ILE A 22 -13.24 -23.81 0.16
C ILE A 22 -14.10 -22.55 0.35
N ARG A 23 -13.46 -21.38 0.47
CA ARG A 23 -14.15 -20.11 0.71
C ARG A 23 -14.68 -19.42 -0.54
N ASN A 24 -14.12 -19.74 -1.71
CA ASN A 24 -14.52 -19.14 -2.98
C ASN A 24 -14.95 -20.24 -3.97
N PRO A 25 -16.09 -20.92 -3.74
CA PRO A 25 -16.53 -22.04 -4.56
C PRO A 25 -16.80 -21.64 -6.02
N SER A 26 -17.17 -20.38 -6.29
CA SER A 26 -17.37 -19.86 -7.65
C SER A 26 -16.06 -19.58 -8.41
N ALA A 27 -14.92 -19.49 -7.72
CA ALA A 27 -13.61 -19.24 -8.30
C ALA A 27 -12.52 -19.92 -7.42
N PRO A 28 -12.40 -21.26 -7.48
CA PRO A 28 -11.63 -22.03 -6.50
C PRO A 28 -10.12 -21.88 -6.67
N THR A 29 -9.66 -21.45 -7.84
CA THR A 29 -8.25 -21.16 -8.11
C THR A 29 -7.95 -19.69 -7.80
N PRO A 30 -6.92 -19.41 -6.98
CA PRO A 30 -6.44 -18.04 -6.85
C PRO A 30 -6.00 -17.52 -8.23
N THR A 31 -6.39 -16.28 -8.56
CA THR A 31 -6.02 -15.64 -9.84
C THR A 31 -4.56 -15.18 -9.87
N VAL A 32 -3.82 -15.34 -8.77
CA VAL A 32 -2.41 -14.92 -8.63
C VAL A 32 -1.52 -15.79 -9.50
N ARG A 33 -0.68 -15.15 -10.30
CA ARG A 33 0.25 -15.81 -11.21
C ARG A 33 1.72 -15.49 -10.87
N PRO A 34 2.69 -16.25 -11.42
CA PRO A 34 4.11 -16.02 -11.15
C PRO A 34 4.62 -14.62 -11.51
N ASN A 35 4.08 -14.01 -12.57
CA ASN A 35 4.35 -12.62 -12.95
C ASN A 35 3.92 -11.63 -11.86
N ASP A 36 2.76 -11.84 -11.23
CA ASP A 36 2.29 -10.96 -10.14
C ASP A 36 3.21 -11.07 -8.92
N PHE A 37 3.71 -12.28 -8.63
CA PHE A 37 4.72 -12.50 -7.60
C PHE A 37 6.06 -11.83 -7.93
N ALA A 38 6.55 -12.00 -9.17
CA ALA A 38 7.80 -11.37 -9.62
C ALA A 38 7.72 -9.84 -9.52
N PHE A 39 6.60 -9.24 -9.94
CA PHE A 39 6.34 -7.81 -9.78
C PHE A 39 6.33 -7.39 -8.30
N ALA A 40 5.63 -8.15 -7.44
CA ALA A 40 5.60 -7.88 -6.00
C ALA A 40 6.97 -8.01 -5.33
N LEU A 41 7.81 -8.94 -5.78
CA LEU A 41 9.16 -9.14 -5.29
C LEU A 41 10.10 -8.02 -5.75
N HIS A 42 10.03 -7.63 -7.01
CA HIS A 42 10.77 -6.49 -7.54
C HIS A 42 10.47 -5.20 -6.78
N GLY A 43 9.17 -4.91 -6.56
CA GLY A 43 8.77 -3.76 -5.75
C GLY A 43 9.30 -3.82 -4.32
N LEU A 44 9.33 -4.99 -3.69
CA LEU A 44 9.96 -5.17 -2.37
C LEU A 44 11.45 -4.86 -2.40
N VAL A 45 12.18 -5.31 -3.41
CA VAL A 45 13.62 -5.01 -3.57
C VAL A 45 13.84 -3.51 -3.72
N LEU A 46 13.04 -2.83 -4.55
CA LEU A 46 13.11 -1.36 -4.69
C LEU A 46 12.81 -0.63 -3.37
N CYS A 47 11.82 -1.09 -2.60
CA CYS A 47 11.54 -0.56 -1.27
C CYS A 47 12.72 -0.74 -0.30
N ILE A 48 13.41 -1.88 -0.35
CA ILE A 48 14.60 -2.14 0.49
C ILE A 48 15.74 -1.20 0.07
N ILE A 49 15.99 -1.07 -1.24
CA ILE A 49 17.03 -0.17 -1.77
C ILE A 49 16.75 1.27 -1.33
N THR A 50 15.54 1.78 -1.57
CA THR A 50 15.14 3.14 -1.18
C THR A 50 15.18 3.35 0.33
N TYR A 51 14.78 2.36 1.13
CA TYR A 51 14.90 2.44 2.59
C TYR A 51 16.37 2.47 3.05
N SER A 52 17.26 1.73 2.38
CA SER A 52 18.69 1.75 2.69
C SER A 52 19.35 3.12 2.45
N GLN A 53 18.77 3.95 1.57
CA GLN A 53 19.26 5.30 1.28
C GLN A 53 19.16 6.24 2.49
N PHE A 54 18.32 5.93 3.48
CA PHE A 54 18.26 6.69 4.73
C PHE A 54 19.52 6.52 5.60
N TRP A 55 20.30 5.46 5.40
CA TRP A 55 21.61 5.31 6.03
C TRP A 55 22.67 6.04 5.22
N SER A 56 22.94 7.29 5.60
CA SER A 56 23.98 8.14 4.99
C SER A 56 25.34 7.45 4.88
N ARG A 57 25.68 6.55 5.82
CA ARG A 57 26.93 5.77 5.79
C ARG A 57 27.06 4.85 4.57
N LEU A 58 25.95 4.31 4.06
CA LEU A 58 25.95 3.36 2.94
C LEU A 58 25.99 4.05 1.57
N TRP A 59 25.41 5.24 1.46
CA TRP A 59 25.19 5.92 0.18
C TRP A 59 25.88 7.29 0.06
N GLY A 60 26.49 7.80 1.13
CA GLY A 60 27.16 9.10 1.14
C GLY A 60 26.21 10.30 1.05
N PHE A 61 24.90 10.11 1.24
CA PHE A 61 23.93 11.20 1.23
C PHE A 61 24.01 12.06 2.49
N GLN A 62 23.83 13.37 2.34
CA GLN A 62 23.75 14.29 3.48
C GLN A 62 22.50 13.95 4.31
N ALA A 63 22.71 13.50 5.54
CA ALA A 63 21.62 13.30 6.48
C ALA A 63 21.09 14.68 6.89
N LEU A 64 19.89 15.04 6.46
CA LEU A 64 19.21 16.22 7.03
C LEU A 64 18.81 15.89 8.47
N PRO A 65 19.35 16.60 9.48
CA PRO A 65 18.96 16.40 10.86
C PRO A 65 17.51 16.86 11.08
N GLY A 66 16.78 16.18 11.98
CA GLY A 66 15.53 16.69 12.55
C GLY A 66 14.21 16.06 12.08
N LYS A 67 14.18 15.29 10.99
CA LYS A 67 12.90 14.68 10.52
C LYS A 67 12.65 13.30 11.15
N ARG A 68 11.91 13.28 12.26
CA ARG A 68 11.38 12.04 12.86
C ARG A 68 10.01 11.72 12.26
N ALA A 69 9.66 10.43 12.19
CA ALA A 69 8.32 10.03 11.81
C ALA A 69 7.30 10.54 12.85
N ASN A 70 6.21 11.15 12.38
CA ASN A 70 5.12 11.63 13.24
C ASN A 70 4.58 10.47 14.11
N ARG A 71 4.20 10.77 15.36
CA ARG A 71 3.57 9.82 16.30
C ARG A 71 2.38 9.10 15.68
N VAL A 72 1.59 9.79 14.84
CA VAL A 72 0.46 9.18 14.11
C VAL A 72 0.95 8.07 13.17
N THR A 73 1.97 8.36 12.35
CA THR A 73 2.57 7.39 11.42
C THR A 73 3.15 6.19 12.17
N GLN A 74 3.83 6.41 13.29
CA GLN A 74 4.37 5.34 14.14
C GLN A 74 3.25 4.50 14.76
N THR A 75 2.18 5.13 15.24
CA THR A 75 1.03 4.44 15.84
C THR A 75 0.33 3.55 14.83
N ILE A 76 0.10 4.04 13.61
CA ILE A 76 -0.54 3.27 12.55
C ILE A 76 0.35 2.11 12.10
N PHE A 77 1.66 2.34 11.98
CA PHE A 77 2.61 1.30 11.64
C PHE A 77 2.65 0.18 12.70
N CYS A 78 2.84 0.54 13.97
CA CYS A 78 2.85 -0.41 15.07
C CYS A 78 1.50 -1.11 15.24
N GLY A 79 0.39 -0.37 15.14
CA GLY A 79 -0.97 -0.92 15.21
C GLY A 79 -1.27 -1.91 14.08
N SER A 80 -0.78 -1.63 12.86
CA SER A 80 -0.90 -2.53 11.72
C SER A 80 -0.17 -3.86 11.95
N ILE A 81 1.04 -3.80 12.52
CA ILE A 81 1.81 -5.00 12.87
C ILE A 81 1.12 -5.76 13.99
N ALA A 82 0.71 -5.07 15.06
CA ALA A 82 0.01 -5.66 16.19
C ALA A 82 -1.29 -6.35 15.76
N TRP A 83 -2.03 -5.77 14.81
CA TRP A 83 -3.25 -6.36 14.26
C TRP A 83 -2.99 -7.66 13.50
N ILE A 84 -1.97 -7.70 12.64
CA ILE A 84 -1.59 -8.93 11.93
C ILE A 84 -1.16 -10.03 12.93
N VAL A 85 -0.38 -9.66 13.96
CA VAL A 85 0.05 -10.58 15.01
C VAL A 85 -1.15 -11.09 15.81
N LEU A 86 -2.08 -10.21 16.19
CA LEU A 86 -3.30 -10.58 16.90
C LEU A 86 -4.12 -11.60 16.11
N VAL A 87 -4.37 -11.34 14.82
CA VAL A 87 -5.08 -12.29 13.96
C VAL A 87 -4.34 -13.62 13.86
N ALA A 88 -3.00 -13.60 13.73
CA ALA A 88 -2.20 -14.82 13.71
C ALA A 88 -2.32 -15.61 15.02
N VAL A 89 -2.34 -14.94 16.17
CA VAL A 89 -2.55 -15.57 17.49
C VAL A 89 -3.95 -16.13 17.62
N VAL A 90 -4.99 -15.42 17.16
CA VAL A 90 -6.38 -15.90 17.19
C VAL A 90 -6.53 -17.17 16.34
N VAL A 91 -5.98 -17.17 15.12
CA VAL A 91 -6.01 -18.34 14.23
C VAL A 91 -5.31 -19.55 14.86
N THR A 92 -4.16 -19.36 15.52
CA THR A 92 -3.44 -20.48 16.16
C THR A 92 -4.08 -20.92 17.47
N ALA A 93 -4.67 -20.01 18.24
CA ALA A 93 -5.26 -20.30 19.55
C ALA A 93 -6.63 -20.97 19.46
N LEU A 94 -7.47 -20.56 18.50
CA LEU A 94 -8.82 -21.14 18.34
C LEU A 94 -8.79 -22.56 17.76
N ASN A 95 -7.74 -22.91 17.01
CA ASN A 95 -7.49 -24.23 16.41
C ASN A 95 -8.76 -24.90 15.85
N GLN A 96 -9.56 -24.11 15.12
CA GLN A 96 -10.85 -24.52 14.58
C GLN A 96 -10.71 -25.50 13.40
N ASP A 97 -11.79 -26.19 13.07
CA ASP A 97 -11.78 -27.15 11.95
C ASP A 97 -11.56 -26.41 10.63
N ARG A 98 -10.38 -26.63 10.04
CA ARG A 98 -9.89 -25.99 8.82
C ARG A 98 -10.67 -26.34 7.55
N LYS A 99 -11.67 -27.23 7.65
CA LYS A 99 -12.57 -27.60 6.55
C LYS A 99 -13.84 -26.75 6.51
N ASP A 100 -14.17 -26.07 7.60
CA ASP A 100 -15.34 -25.18 7.67
C ASP A 100 -15.01 -23.83 7.01
N PRO A 101 -15.78 -23.38 5.99
CA PRO A 101 -15.57 -22.09 5.34
C PRO A 101 -15.57 -20.89 6.29
N GLU A 102 -16.34 -20.96 7.39
CA GLU A 102 -16.50 -19.85 8.35
C GLU A 102 -15.44 -19.88 9.47
N SER A 103 -14.66 -20.96 9.57
CA SER A 103 -13.60 -21.08 10.58
C SER A 103 -12.43 -20.14 10.32
N TRP A 104 -11.79 -19.67 11.39
CA TRP A 104 -10.52 -18.94 11.31
C TRP A 104 -9.40 -19.88 10.83
N SER A 105 -8.71 -19.49 9.76
CA SER A 105 -7.70 -20.28 9.06
C SER A 105 -6.50 -19.42 8.65
N GLU A 106 -5.40 -20.05 8.24
CA GLU A 106 -4.16 -19.32 7.87
C GLU A 106 -4.38 -18.32 6.72
N ILE A 107 -5.37 -18.55 5.86
CA ILE A 107 -5.80 -17.60 4.82
C ILE A 107 -6.28 -16.25 5.39
N ASP A 108 -6.84 -16.20 6.60
CA ASP A 108 -7.25 -14.94 7.23
C ASP A 108 -6.09 -14.03 7.54
N ILE A 109 -4.92 -14.61 7.86
CA ILE A 109 -3.68 -13.84 8.05
C ILE A 109 -3.27 -13.18 6.73
N ILE A 110 -3.41 -13.90 5.62
CA ILE A 110 -3.10 -13.39 4.27
C ILE A 110 -4.08 -12.29 3.85
N TYR A 111 -5.38 -12.49 4.08
CA TYR A 111 -6.38 -11.46 3.82
C TYR A 111 -6.17 -10.24 4.71
N THR A 112 -5.86 -10.43 5.99
CA THR A 112 -5.54 -9.34 6.91
C THR A 112 -4.33 -8.54 6.43
N ALA A 113 -3.25 -9.20 6.02
CA ALA A 113 -2.07 -8.53 5.47
C ALA A 113 -2.40 -7.73 4.20
N SER A 114 -3.30 -8.25 3.35
CA SER A 114 -3.78 -7.57 2.14
C SER A 114 -4.64 -6.34 2.48
N TYR A 115 -5.53 -6.43 3.47
CA TYR A 115 -6.33 -5.29 3.93
C TYR A 115 -5.49 -4.21 4.60
N VAL A 116 -4.56 -4.61 5.48
CA VAL A 116 -3.60 -3.69 6.11
C VAL A 116 -2.81 -2.93 5.04
N LYS A 117 -2.33 -3.61 3.99
CA LYS A 117 -1.69 -2.93 2.84
C LYS A 117 -2.59 -1.85 2.26
N LEU A 118 -3.87 -2.16 1.99
CA LEU A 118 -4.81 -1.20 1.40
C LEU A 118 -5.04 0.01 2.31
N VAL A 119 -5.26 -0.23 3.61
CA VAL A 119 -5.45 0.85 4.60
C VAL A 119 -4.21 1.74 4.68
N LEU A 120 -3.01 1.15 4.77
CA LEU A 120 -1.76 1.89 4.78
C LEU A 120 -1.58 2.70 3.50
N THR A 121 -1.98 2.16 2.35
CA THR A 121 -1.96 2.87 1.06
C THR A 121 -2.85 4.11 1.09
N CYS A 122 -4.10 4.00 1.56
CA CYS A 122 -4.97 5.15 1.70
C CYS A 122 -4.39 6.20 2.66
N PHE A 123 -3.87 5.76 3.81
CA PHE A 123 -3.31 6.65 4.81
C PHE A 123 -2.08 7.43 4.31
N LYS A 124 -1.23 6.82 3.46
CA LYS A 124 -0.11 7.54 2.84
C LYS A 124 -0.54 8.43 1.68
N TYR A 125 -1.49 7.99 0.86
CA TYR A 125 -1.80 8.66 -0.40
C TYR A 125 -2.75 9.85 -0.22
N ILE A 126 -3.71 9.78 0.69
CA ILE A 126 -4.64 10.91 0.94
C ILE A 126 -3.87 12.17 1.37
N PRO A 127 -3.00 12.14 2.40
CA PRO A 127 -2.22 13.31 2.78
C PRO A 127 -1.30 13.79 1.66
N GLN A 128 -0.71 12.88 0.87
CA GLN A 128 0.13 13.26 -0.26
C GLN A 128 -0.67 14.00 -1.34
N VAL A 129 -1.86 13.53 -1.69
CA VAL A 129 -2.75 14.20 -2.64
C VAL A 129 -3.13 15.59 -2.14
N MET A 130 -3.46 15.70 -0.84
CA MET A 130 -3.79 16.98 -0.21
C MET A 130 -2.59 17.94 -0.18
N ALA A 131 -1.40 17.44 0.15
CA ALA A 131 -0.17 18.22 0.18
C ALA A 131 0.17 18.75 -1.22
N ASN A 132 0.10 17.90 -2.26
CA ASN A 132 0.26 18.31 -3.65
C ASN A 132 -0.78 19.37 -4.05
N TYR A 133 -2.03 19.20 -3.59
CA TYR A 133 -3.10 20.16 -3.88
C TYR A 133 -2.91 21.51 -3.19
N ARG A 134 -2.38 21.55 -1.95
CA ARG A 134 -2.08 22.78 -1.21
C ARG A 134 -0.85 23.47 -1.78
N ALA A 135 0.22 22.72 -2.02
CA ALA A 135 1.47 23.22 -2.60
C ALA A 135 1.34 23.65 -4.06
N LYS A 136 0.30 23.20 -4.77
CA LYS A 136 0.10 23.38 -6.22
C LYS A 136 1.33 22.97 -7.04
N SER A 137 2.14 22.06 -6.52
CA SER A 137 3.41 21.63 -7.09
C SER A 137 3.69 20.19 -6.70
N THR A 138 4.27 19.44 -7.63
CA THR A 138 4.78 18.08 -7.41
C THR A 138 6.30 18.00 -7.62
N LYS A 139 7.00 19.14 -7.66
CA LYS A 139 8.46 19.18 -7.83
C LYS A 139 9.17 18.68 -6.57
N GLY A 140 10.22 17.88 -6.75
CA GLY A 140 10.96 17.22 -5.66
C GLY A 140 10.40 15.86 -5.24
N TRP A 141 9.27 15.43 -5.80
CA TRP A 141 8.68 14.11 -5.58
C TRP A 141 8.90 13.18 -6.79
N SER A 142 9.37 11.96 -6.54
CA SER A 142 9.68 10.99 -7.60
C SER A 142 8.41 10.34 -8.17
N ILE A 143 7.91 10.90 -9.28
CA ILE A 143 6.76 10.36 -10.01
C ILE A 143 7.07 9.02 -10.72
N ALA A 144 8.35 8.71 -10.95
CA ALA A 144 8.76 7.53 -11.70
C ALA A 144 8.27 6.23 -11.04
N GLN A 145 8.28 6.15 -9.71
CA GLN A 145 7.78 4.99 -8.98
C GLN A 145 6.27 4.79 -9.18
N ILE A 146 5.50 5.88 -9.18
CA ILE A 146 4.05 5.85 -9.37
C ILE A 146 3.70 5.44 -10.80
N LEU A 147 4.47 5.90 -11.79
CA LEU A 147 4.30 5.47 -13.17
C LEU A 147 4.59 3.98 -13.34
N LEU A 148 5.63 3.46 -12.68
CA LEU A 148 5.94 2.02 -12.69
C LEU A 148 4.84 1.20 -12.03
N ASP A 149 4.30 1.67 -10.89
CA ASP A 149 3.19 1.01 -10.20
C ASP A 149 1.92 1.00 -11.08
N LEU A 150 1.59 2.13 -11.73
CA LEU A 150 0.47 2.23 -12.66
C LEU A 150 0.63 1.31 -13.88
N MET A 151 1.82 1.29 -14.49
CA MET A 151 2.12 0.39 -15.60
C MET A 151 2.00 -1.07 -15.18
N GLY A 152 2.53 -1.45 -14.02
CA GLY A 152 2.37 -2.79 -13.46
C GLY A 152 0.91 -3.18 -13.28
N GLY A 153 0.07 -2.26 -12.79
CA GLY A 153 -1.37 -2.47 -12.67
C GLY A 153 -2.07 -2.67 -14.02
N ILE A 154 -1.78 -1.83 -15.01
CA ILE A 154 -2.33 -1.95 -16.37
C ILE A 154 -1.92 -3.27 -17.02
N LEU A 155 -0.65 -3.67 -16.88
CA LEU A 155 -0.15 -4.94 -17.42
C LEU A 155 -0.83 -6.14 -16.74
N SER A 156 -1.01 -6.11 -15.41
CA SER A 156 -1.68 -7.17 -14.67
C SER A 156 -3.16 -7.32 -15.07
N ILE A 157 -3.87 -6.20 -15.25
CA ILE A 157 -5.25 -6.23 -15.77
C ILE A 157 -5.27 -6.78 -17.20
N SER A 158 -4.35 -6.34 -18.05
CA SER A 158 -4.28 -6.80 -19.44
C SER A 158 -4.04 -8.30 -19.53
N GLN A 159 -3.18 -8.84 -18.66
CA GLN A 159 -2.96 -10.28 -18.53
C GLN A 159 -4.24 -11.01 -18.12
N LEU A 160 -4.92 -10.55 -17.06
CA LEU A 160 -6.19 -11.13 -16.62
C LEU A 160 -7.25 -11.15 -17.74
N LEU A 161 -7.33 -10.08 -18.53
CA LEU A 161 -8.24 -9.99 -19.67
C LEU A 161 -7.89 -10.99 -20.78
N ILE A 162 -6.61 -11.10 -21.15
CA ILE A 162 -6.14 -12.07 -22.15
C ILE A 162 -6.43 -13.49 -21.68
N ASP A 163 -6.15 -13.78 -20.41
CA ASP A 163 -6.36 -15.10 -19.83
C ASP A 163 -7.83 -15.51 -19.78
N SER A 164 -8.70 -14.58 -19.39
CA SER A 164 -10.15 -14.79 -19.36
C SER A 164 -10.69 -15.00 -20.78
N ALA A 165 -10.17 -14.25 -21.76
CA ALA A 165 -10.54 -14.42 -23.17
C ALA A 165 -10.09 -15.79 -23.72
N LEU A 166 -8.89 -16.26 -23.37
CA LEU A 166 -8.36 -17.56 -23.79
C LEU A 166 -9.10 -18.73 -23.14
N GLN A 167 -9.45 -18.62 -21.85
CA GLN A 167 -10.18 -19.66 -21.11
C GLN A 167 -11.68 -19.67 -21.40
N ARG A 168 -12.18 -18.68 -22.17
CA ARG A 168 -13.62 -18.40 -22.38
C ARG A 168 -14.41 -18.30 -21.07
N ASP A 169 -13.70 -18.03 -19.98
CA ASP A 169 -14.26 -17.88 -18.65
C ASP A 169 -14.03 -16.45 -18.18
N TRP A 170 -15.13 -15.70 -18.15
CA TRP A 170 -15.14 -14.31 -17.71
C TRP A 170 -15.39 -14.18 -16.22
N SER A 171 -15.60 -15.29 -15.50
CA SER A 171 -15.92 -15.28 -14.07
C SER A 171 -14.88 -14.51 -13.23
N GLY A 172 -13.61 -14.54 -13.63
CA GLY A 172 -12.53 -13.76 -13.00
C GLY A 172 -12.61 -12.25 -13.20
N VAL A 173 -13.26 -11.79 -14.27
CA VAL A 173 -13.42 -10.37 -14.64
C VAL A 173 -14.79 -9.83 -14.19
N THR A 174 -15.86 -10.60 -14.44
CA THR A 174 -17.25 -10.20 -14.18
C THR A 174 -17.75 -10.60 -12.80
N GLY A 175 -17.17 -11.64 -12.20
CA GLY A 175 -17.66 -12.24 -10.96
C GLY A 175 -17.62 -11.31 -9.75
N ASN A 176 -16.93 -10.15 -9.85
CA ASN A 176 -16.97 -9.14 -8.81
C ASN A 176 -16.34 -7.79 -9.23
N PHE A 177 -16.96 -7.06 -10.16
CA PHE A 177 -16.47 -5.73 -10.59
C PHE A 177 -16.26 -4.76 -9.41
N ALA A 178 -17.09 -4.85 -8.36
CA ALA A 178 -16.92 -4.07 -7.13
C ALA A 178 -15.69 -4.51 -6.30
N LYS A 179 -15.38 -5.81 -6.24
CA LYS A 179 -14.17 -6.35 -5.58
C LYS A 179 -12.90 -6.08 -6.39
N PHE A 180 -13.03 -6.05 -7.72
CA PHE A 180 -12.00 -5.59 -8.65
C PHE A 180 -11.72 -4.09 -8.45
N GLY A 181 -12.76 -3.26 -8.34
CA GLY A 181 -12.61 -1.82 -8.03
C GLY A 181 -12.05 -1.54 -6.62
N LEU A 182 -12.57 -2.22 -5.59
CA LEU A 182 -12.08 -2.15 -4.20
C LEU A 182 -10.62 -2.61 -4.08
N GLY A 183 -10.18 -3.56 -4.90
CA GLY A 183 -8.79 -4.00 -4.99
C GLY A 183 -7.85 -3.01 -5.71
N ASN A 184 -8.40 -2.17 -6.58
CA ASN A 184 -7.64 -1.26 -7.46
C ASN A 184 -7.58 0.20 -6.98
N ILE A 185 -7.88 0.44 -5.70
CA ILE A 185 -7.73 1.75 -5.05
C ILE A 185 -6.33 2.36 -5.29
N SER A 186 -5.27 1.54 -5.32
CA SER A 186 -3.91 2.02 -5.59
C SER A 186 -3.81 2.68 -6.97
N MET A 187 -4.32 2.04 -8.02
CA MET A 187 -4.28 2.60 -9.38
C MET A 187 -5.11 3.88 -9.50
N THR A 188 -6.20 4.00 -8.75
CA THR A 188 -6.96 5.26 -8.69
C THR A 188 -6.10 6.39 -8.15
N PHE A 189 -5.37 6.17 -7.06
CA PHE A 189 -4.44 7.17 -6.54
C PHE A 189 -3.28 7.44 -7.50
N ASP A 190 -2.75 6.41 -8.17
CA ASP A 190 -1.67 6.58 -9.15
C ASP A 190 -2.12 7.47 -10.32
N ILE A 191 -3.35 7.29 -10.82
CA ILE A 191 -3.96 8.18 -11.82
C ILE A 191 -4.09 9.61 -11.28
N VAL A 192 -4.57 9.80 -10.06
CA VAL A 192 -4.67 11.13 -9.44
C VAL A 192 -3.30 11.81 -9.38
N PHE A 193 -2.25 11.08 -9.00
CA PHE A 193 -0.89 11.61 -8.97
C PHE A 193 -0.34 11.97 -10.35
N VAL A 194 -0.60 11.14 -11.36
CA VAL A 194 -0.23 11.43 -12.76
C VAL A 194 -0.94 12.69 -13.26
N LEU A 195 -2.24 12.84 -12.97
CA LEU A 195 -3.00 14.04 -13.31
C LEU A 195 -2.46 15.29 -12.58
N GLN A 196 -2.15 15.18 -11.28
CA GLN A 196 -1.53 16.28 -10.54
C GLN A 196 -0.18 16.68 -11.15
N HIS A 197 0.66 15.70 -11.48
CA HIS A 197 2.03 15.96 -11.93
C HIS A 197 2.11 16.48 -13.38
N PHE A 198 1.42 15.84 -14.32
CA PHE A 198 1.57 16.12 -15.75
C PHE A 198 0.51 17.07 -16.32
N VAL A 199 -0.66 17.18 -15.68
CA VAL A 199 -1.77 18.01 -16.18
C VAL A 199 -1.90 19.28 -15.35
N LEU A 200 -2.12 19.16 -14.04
CA LEU A 200 -2.45 20.30 -13.18
C LEU A 200 -1.23 21.17 -12.84
N TYR A 201 -0.08 20.58 -12.53
CA TYR A 201 1.09 21.30 -12.00
C TYR A 201 2.32 21.26 -12.91
N ARG A 202 2.13 21.06 -14.22
CA ARG A 202 3.18 20.90 -15.24
C ARG A 202 4.19 22.06 -15.33
N GLY A 203 3.86 23.24 -14.77
CA GLY A 203 4.68 24.44 -14.78
C GLY A 203 4.94 25.08 -13.42
N ALA A 204 4.58 24.42 -12.31
CA ALA A 204 4.75 25.00 -10.99
C ALA A 204 6.23 25.17 -10.63
N GLU A 205 6.60 26.28 -10.01
CA GLU A 205 7.91 26.49 -9.39
C GLU A 205 8.14 25.45 -8.26
N PRO A 206 9.39 25.14 -7.89
CA PRO A 206 9.66 24.34 -6.70
C PRO A 206 8.97 24.98 -5.49
N TYR A 207 8.28 24.17 -4.68
CA TYR A 207 7.66 24.67 -3.44
C TYR A 207 8.75 25.27 -2.55
N ALA A 208 8.81 26.61 -2.48
CA ALA A 208 9.45 27.28 -1.36
C ALA A 208 8.60 26.94 -0.15
N LYS A 209 9.18 26.26 0.84
CA LYS A 209 8.53 26.12 2.15
C LYS A 209 8.27 27.54 2.64
N VAL A 210 7.02 27.96 2.62
CA VAL A 210 6.59 29.07 3.48
C VAL A 210 6.46 28.41 4.85
N ASP A 211 7.17 28.98 5.81
CA ASP A 211 7.43 28.40 7.13
C ASP A 211 6.12 28.19 7.91
N ASP A 212 5.59 26.96 7.88
CA ASP A 212 4.63 26.46 8.87
C ASP A 212 5.25 26.44 10.30
N GLU A 213 6.55 26.74 10.43
CA GLU A 213 7.26 26.91 11.71
C GLU A 213 6.91 28.24 12.40
N GLU A 214 6.46 29.28 11.67
CA GLU A 214 6.05 30.56 12.27
C GLU A 214 4.69 30.48 12.99
N GLU A 215 3.78 29.58 12.57
CA GLU A 215 2.49 29.37 13.26
C GLU A 215 2.65 28.52 14.54
N GLU A 216 3.51 27.48 14.54
CA GLU A 216 3.78 26.68 15.75
C GLU A 216 4.64 27.43 16.78
N GLU A 217 5.62 28.26 16.37
CA GLU A 217 6.37 29.11 17.31
C GLU A 217 5.50 30.26 17.87
N GLY A 218 4.59 30.82 17.07
CA GLY A 218 3.66 31.86 17.51
C GLY A 218 2.63 31.37 18.52
N GLU A 219 2.08 30.16 18.35
CA GLU A 219 1.18 29.53 19.33
C GLU A 219 1.92 29.11 20.61
N ALA A 220 3.13 28.56 20.49
CA ALA A 220 3.93 28.14 21.64
C ALA A 220 4.43 29.32 22.50
N ASP A 221 4.78 30.46 21.89
CA ASP A 221 5.19 31.67 22.63
C ASP A 221 3.98 32.39 23.26
N GLY A 222 2.81 32.34 22.61
CA GLY A 222 1.54 32.81 23.14
C GLY A 222 1.09 32.06 24.40
N GLU A 223 1.18 30.73 24.41
CA GLU A 223 0.88 29.90 25.59
C GLU A 223 1.90 30.15 26.73
N ARG A 224 3.17 30.37 26.39
CA ARG A 224 4.22 30.64 27.39
C ARG A 224 4.02 31.97 28.11
N GLN A 225 3.56 33.00 27.41
CA GLN A 225 3.27 34.32 27.99
C GLN A 225 2.00 34.34 28.85
N GLN A 226 1.01 33.48 28.56
CA GLN A 226 -0.19 33.33 29.39
C GLN A 226 0.08 32.63 30.73
N LEU A 227 1.05 31.72 30.79
CA LEU A 227 1.41 31.00 32.02
C LEU A 227 2.30 31.81 32.99
N LEU A 228 2.80 32.97 32.56
CA LEU A 228 3.68 33.85 33.34
C LEU A 228 2.96 35.09 33.91
N ARG A 229 1.63 35.19 33.75
CA ARG A 229 0.77 36.19 34.39
C ARG A 229 -0.06 35.56 35.50
#